data_AF-A0A7L0XWL9-F1
#
_entry.id   AF-A0A7L0XWL9-F1
#
_cell.length_a   1.000
_cell.length_b   1.000
_cell.length_c   1.000
_cell.angle_alpha   90.00
_cell.angle_beta   90.00
_cell.angle_gamma   90.00
#
_symmetry.space_group_name_H-M   'P 1'
#
loop_
_entity.id
_entity.type
_entity.pdbx_description
1 polymer ?
#
loop_
_entity_poly.entity_id
_entity_poly.type
_entity_poly.pdbx_seq_one_letter_code
_entity_poly.pdbx_strand_id
1 'polypeptide(L)'
;RKEAIILHYVDDLLVCAPDDSILQHTLDLVVKVLTSAGFQLQEDKVQRMPPWKYLGLEITARTIVPQKLDINCNPKTLADLHS
;
A
#
# COMPACT_ATOMS: atom_id res chain seq x y z
N ARG A 1 2.24 13.59 21.18
CA ARG A 1 3.31 12.60 20.87
C ARG A 1 3.30 12.40 19.37
N LYS A 2 4.46 12.35 18.70
CA LYS A 2 4.53 11.96 17.28
C LYS A 2 4.57 10.44 17.23
N GLU A 3 3.57 9.82 16.62
CA GLU A 3 3.47 8.36 16.50
C GLU A 3 3.25 8.00 15.03
N ALA A 4 3.73 6.82 14.65
CA ALA A 4 3.42 6.26 13.34
C ALA A 4 2.03 5.61 13.34
N ILE A 5 1.40 5.59 12.17
CA ILE A 5 0.14 4.90 11.92
C ILE A 5 0.45 3.72 11.02
N ILE A 6 -0.03 2.52 11.39
CA ILE A 6 0.06 1.31 10.59
C ILE A 6 -1.37 0.91 10.21
N LEU A 7 -1.67 0.94 8.92
CA LEU A 7 -2.93 0.47 8.36
C LEU A 7 -2.70 -0.92 7.74
N HIS A 8 -3.54 -1.88 8.11
CA HIS A 8 -3.44 -3.26 7.69
C HIS A 8 -4.72 -3.69 6.98
N TYR A 9 -4.56 -4.27 5.80
CA TYR A 9 -5.65 -4.91 5.08
C TYR A 9 -5.15 -6.18 4.40
N VAL A 10 -5.60 -7.34 4.90
CA VAL A 10 -5.24 -8.67 4.40
C VAL A 10 -3.72 -8.90 4.36
N ASP A 11 -3.07 -8.72 3.21
CA ASP A 11 -1.62 -8.87 3.01
C ASP A 11 -0.92 -7.52 2.76
N ASP A 12 -1.68 -6.42 2.66
CA ASP A 12 -1.16 -5.07 2.44
C ASP A 12 -1.01 -4.30 3.76
N LEU A 13 0.15 -3.67 3.92
CA LEU A 13 0.46 -2.76 5.04
C LEU A 13 0.85 -1.39 4.50
N LEU A 14 0.25 -0.34 5.07
CA LEU A 14 0.64 1.04 4.84
C LEU A 14 1.14 1.65 6.16
N VAL A 15 2.38 2.14 6.16
CA VAL A 15 3.01 2.79 7.30
C VAL A 15 3.13 4.28 7.02
N CYS A 16 2.60 5.11 7.91
CA CYS A 16 2.66 6.57 7.83
C CYS A 16 3.29 7.14 9.09
N ALA A 17 4.08 8.20 8.96
CA ALA A 17 4.67 8.88 10.12
C ALA A 17 4.78 10.39 9.86
N PRO A 18 4.87 11.21 10.92
CA PRO A 18 4.95 12.67 10.79
C PRO A 18 6.33 13.17 10.31
N ASP A 19 7.36 12.32 10.31
CA ASP A 19 8.67 12.61 9.71
C ASP A 19 9.41 11.32 9.34
N ASP A 20 10.42 11.47 8.47
CA ASP A 20 11.15 10.35 7.86
C ASP A 20 11.93 9.52 8.88
N SER A 21 12.39 10.12 9.98
CA SER A 21 13.10 9.38 11.03
C SER A 21 12.19 8.37 11.71
N ILE A 22 10.98 8.79 12.08
CA ILE A 22 9.97 7.91 12.66
C ILE A 22 9.49 6.89 11.62
N LEU A 23 9.31 7.30 10.36
CA LEU A 23 8.90 6.41 9.28
C LEU A 23 9.90 5.27 9.08
N GLN A 24 11.18 5.61 8.92
CA GLN A 24 12.25 4.64 8.67
C GLN A 24 12.40 3.67 9.84
N HIS A 25 12.40 4.19 11.07
CA HIS A 25 12.46 3.35 12.27
C HIS A 25 11.27 2.38 12.35
N THR A 26 10.06 2.86 12.06
CA THR A 26 8.84 2.03 12.09
C THR A 26 8.87 0.96 11.01
N LEU A 27 9.30 1.31 9.78
CA LEU A 27 9.44 0.35 8.69
C LEU A 27 10.44 -0.76 9.04
N ASP A 28 11.61 -0.42 9.58
CA ASP A 28 12.63 -1.40 9.98
C ASP A 28 12.09 -2.36 11.05
N LEU A 29 11.31 -1.86 12.01
CA LEU A 29 10.64 -2.67 13.03
C LEU A 29 9.58 -3.59 12.42
N VAL A 30 8.72 -3.08 11.54
CA VAL A 30 7.69 -3.88 10.87
C VAL A 30 8.33 -5.02 10.08
N VAL A 31 9.34 -4.71 9.26
CA VAL A 31 10.07 -5.72 8.48
C VAL A 31 10.67 -6.78 9.41
N LYS A 32 11.34 -6.37 10.50
CA LYS A 32 11.94 -7.29 11.46
C LYS A 32 10.91 -8.19 12.13
N VAL A 33 9.78 -7.63 12.59
CA VAL A 33 8.73 -8.41 13.27
C VAL A 33 8.10 -9.42 12.31
N LEU A 34 7.71 -8.98 11.11
CA LEU A 34 7.09 -9.86 10.11
C LEU A 34 8.02 -10.99 9.67
N THR A 35 9.27 -10.68 9.37
CA THR A 35 10.26 -11.71 8.97
C THR A 35 10.54 -12.69 10.12
N SER A 36 10.61 -12.22 11.36
CA SER A 36 10.78 -13.10 12.53
C SER A 36 9.58 -14.01 12.79
N ALA A 37 8.38 -13.59 12.36
CA ALA A 37 7.16 -14.39 12.44
C ALA A 37 6.99 -15.34 11.23
N GLY A 38 7.96 -15.39 10.31
CA GLY A 38 7.96 -16.28 9.15
C GLY A 38 7.24 -15.73 7.91
N PHE A 39 6.83 -14.46 7.92
CA PHE A 39 6.27 -13.81 6.73
C PHE A 39 7.37 -13.44 5.74
N GLN A 40 7.06 -13.57 4.45
CA GLN A 40 7.93 -13.15 3.36
C GLN A 40 7.40 -11.86 2.76
N LEU A 41 8.22 -10.82 2.74
CA LEU A 41 7.91 -9.60 2.01
C LEU A 41 8.25 -9.82 0.54
N GLN A 42 7.30 -9.53 -0.33
CA GLN A 42 7.51 -9.51 -1.78
C GLN A 42 8.23 -8.20 -2.11
N GLU A 43 9.53 -8.28 -2.43
CA GLU A 43 10.37 -7.09 -2.66
C GLU A 43 9.83 -6.18 -3.77
N ASP A 44 9.22 -6.77 -4.79
CA ASP A 44 8.55 -6.09 -5.90
C ASP A 44 7.29 -5.31 -5.47
N LYS A 45 6.69 -5.68 -4.34
CA LYS A 45 5.54 -4.98 -3.75
C LYS A 45 5.92 -3.91 -2.72
N VAL A 46 7.20 -3.78 -2.35
CA VAL A 46 7.66 -2.77 -1.39
C VAL A 46 7.77 -1.40 -2.07
N GLN A 47 6.90 -0.48 -1.70
CA GLN A 47 6.85 0.88 -2.25
C GLN A 47 7.46 1.89 -1.27
N ARG A 48 8.68 2.37 -1.56
CA ARG A 48 9.40 3.33 -0.69
C ARG A 48 9.25 4.80 -1.10
N MET A 49 8.90 5.06 -2.36
CA MET A 49 8.78 6.42 -2.91
C MET A 49 7.38 6.65 -3.49
N PRO A 50 6.88 7.90 -3.50
CA PRO A 50 5.62 8.22 -4.16
C PRO A 50 5.74 8.08 -5.69
N PRO A 51 4.62 7.86 -6.40
CA PRO A 51 3.28 7.64 -5.85
C PRO A 51 3.13 6.23 -5.24
N TRP A 52 2.55 6.14 -4.04
CA TRP A 52 2.27 4.86 -3.37
C TRP A 52 0.88 4.35 -3.73
N LYS A 53 0.77 3.08 -4.06
CA LYS A 53 -0.52 2.41 -4.31
C LYS A 53 -0.97 1.63 -3.08
N TYR A 54 -2.21 1.85 -2.64
CA TYR A 54 -2.80 1.12 -1.52
C TYR A 54 -4.31 1.00 -1.71
N LEU A 55 -4.86 -0.21 -1.77
CA LEU A 55 -6.31 -0.48 -1.90
C LEU A 55 -7.01 0.29 -3.02
N GLY A 56 -6.39 0.35 -4.21
CA GLY A 56 -6.94 1.13 -5.33
C GLY A 56 -6.82 2.64 -5.17
N LEU A 57 -6.06 3.14 -4.19
CA LEU A 57 -5.67 4.54 -4.06
C LEU A 57 -4.27 4.75 -4.63
N GLU A 58 -4.03 5.97 -5.12
CA GLU A 58 -2.72 6.51 -5.41
C GLU A 58 -2.46 7.68 -4.45
N ILE A 59 -1.40 7.55 -3.66
CA ILE A 59 -1.05 8.45 -2.56
C ILE A 59 0.23 9.19 -2.93
N THR A 60 0.23 10.51 -2.76
CA THR A 60 1.41 11.35 -2.86
C THR A 60 1.63 12.10 -1.54
N ALA A 61 2.68 12.92 -1.46
CA ALA A 61 2.95 13.73 -0.27
C ALA A 61 1.81 14.69 0.12
N ARG A 62 0.92 15.06 -0.82
CA ARG A 62 -0.13 16.06 -0.60
C ARG A 62 -1.53 15.63 -1.00
N THR A 63 -1.67 14.57 -1.77
CA THR A 63 -2.95 14.15 -2.33
C THR A 63 -3.16 12.65 -2.21
N ILE A 64 -4.42 12.25 -2.09
CA ILE A 64 -4.87 10.88 -2.24
C ILE A 64 -5.90 10.91 -3.34
N VAL A 65 -5.68 10.14 -4.41
CA VAL A 65 -6.62 10.03 -5.53
C VAL A 65 -7.03 8.57 -5.70
N PRO A 66 -8.30 8.28 -5.99
CA PRO A 66 -8.68 6.94 -6.44
C PRO A 66 -7.94 6.60 -7.74
N GLN A 67 -7.47 5.37 -7.88
CA GLN A 67 -6.96 4.87 -9.14
C GLN A 67 -8.09 4.89 -10.18
N LYS A 68 -7.72 5.14 -11.43
CA LYS A 68 -8.68 5.16 -12.53
C LYS A 68 -9.34 3.78 -12.64
N LEU A 69 -10.61 3.71 -12.26
CA LEU A 69 -11.42 2.52 -12.46
C LEU A 69 -12.05 2.59 -13.86
N ASP A 70 -11.57 1.75 -14.76
CA ASP A 70 -12.17 1.62 -16.09
C ASP A 70 -13.27 0.54 -16.03
N ILE A 71 -14.51 0.98 -15.84
CA ILE A 71 -15.66 0.07 -15.81
C ILE A 71 -16.18 -0.07 -17.24
N ASN A 72 -16.17 -1.29 -17.75
CA ASN A 72 -16.87 -1.59 -18.99
C ASN A 72 -18.39 -1.57 -18.75
N CYS A 73 -19.04 -0.48 -19.12
CA CYS A 73 -20.49 -0.32 -18.98
C CYS A 73 -21.31 -1.05 -20.06
N ASN A 74 -20.66 -1.68 -21.04
CA ASN A 74 -21.34 -2.42 -22.11
C ASN A 74 -20.59 -3.72 -22.46
N PRO A 75 -20.53 -4.68 -21.52
CA PRO A 75 -19.95 -5.98 -21.80
C PRO A 75 -20.82 -6.71 -22.82
N LYS A 76 -20.22 -7.19 -23.91
CA LYS A 76 -20.93 -7.92 -24.98
C LYS A 76 -20.65 -9.41 -24.94
N THR A 77 -19.55 -9.81 -24.34
CA THR A 77 -19.10 -11.19 -24.24
C THR A 77 -18.81 -11.54 -22.79
N LEU A 78 -18.80 -12.83 -22.48
CA LEU A 78 -18.38 -13.29 -21.16
C LEU A 78 -16.94 -12.85 -20.83
N ALA A 79 -16.07 -12.79 -21.84
CA ALA A 79 -14.71 -12.29 -21.68
C ALA A 79 -14.65 -10.82 -21.25
N ASP A 80 -15.61 -10.00 -21.67
CA ASP A 80 -15.70 -8.58 -21.29
C ASP A 80 -16.01 -8.36 -19.80
N LEU A 81 -16.49 -9.40 -19.10
CA LEU A 81 -16.78 -9.39 -17.67
C LEU A 81 -15.61 -9.91 -16.81
N HIS A 82 -14.58 -10.51 -17.43
CA HIS A 82 -13.45 -11.15 -16.73
C HIS A 82 -12.25 -10.21 -16.55
N SER A 83 -12.48 -8.89 -16.55
CA SER A 83 -11.47 -7.84 -16.31
C SER A 83 -10.76 -7.99 -14.97
#